data_AF-A0A7Y5IWV9-F1
#
_entry.id   AF-A0A7Y5IWV9-F1
#
_cell.length_a   1.000
_cell.length_b   1.000
_cell.length_c   1.000
_cell.angle_alpha   90.00
_cell.angle_beta   90.00
_cell.angle_gamma   90.00
#
_symmetry.space_group_name_H-M   'P 1'
#
loop_
_entity.id
_entity.type
_entity.pdbx_description
1 polymer ?
#
loop_
_entity_poly.entity_id
_entity_poly.type
_entity_poly.pdbx_seq_one_letter_code
_entity_poly.pdbx_strand_id
1 'polypeptide(L)'
;MPIPPNDPKLLQQLHALWEAKPWTRPRPCGLSSSMGYGDRLGLATPGHIRAHCRVGLEARVTPLFAQQSGREMERIGRSPAAVMLDAARAAEEADYRHPWGADADHMKSEEQIAACLEAGFTFFTLDPSALIREEAEGWSEERVRSAYVELVRSESSRYQGFVERHSALDREGIHGPVGLARETPQALARESLLAPEEVQTALMRIALVYGAAVHRVAELYNFLMSRWTDPVPFDLEVSVDETSTPTTPLAHRVIARELARLGVRITSLAPRFVG
;
A
#
# COMPACT_ATOMS: atom_id res chain seq x y z
N MET A 1 -3.95 -17.18 6.12
CA MET A 1 -3.89 -17.84 7.44
C MET A 1 -4.08 -16.75 8.50
N PRO A 2 -4.75 -17.04 9.63
CA PRO A 2 -5.12 -16.00 10.59
C PRO A 2 -3.90 -15.50 11.35
N ILE A 3 -3.80 -14.18 11.53
CA ILE A 3 -2.82 -13.60 12.46
C ILE A 3 -3.28 -13.85 13.90
N PRO A 4 -2.37 -13.93 14.89
CA PRO A 4 -2.74 -14.08 16.29
C PRO A 4 -3.66 -12.94 16.75
N PRO A 5 -4.77 -13.24 17.45
CA PRO A 5 -5.69 -12.22 17.91
C PRO A 5 -5.04 -11.33 18.98
N ASN A 6 -5.55 -10.11 19.14
CA ASN A 6 -5.10 -9.22 20.20
C ASN A 6 -5.48 -9.78 21.58
N ASP A 7 -4.53 -9.77 22.52
CA ASP A 7 -4.81 -10.03 23.93
C ASP A 7 -5.42 -8.76 24.55
N PRO A 8 -6.64 -8.82 25.13
CA PRO A 8 -7.26 -7.66 25.78
C PRO A 8 -6.39 -6.98 26.83
N LYS A 9 -5.51 -7.73 27.52
CA LYS A 9 -4.57 -7.15 28.51
C LYS A 9 -3.52 -6.28 27.84
N LEU A 10 -3.04 -6.65 26.65
CA LEU A 10 -2.07 -5.85 25.90
C LEU A 10 -2.72 -4.56 25.38
N LEU A 11 -3.96 -4.64 24.89
CA LEU A 11 -4.73 -3.46 24.50
C LEU A 11 -4.97 -2.51 25.68
N GLN A 12 -5.30 -3.05 26.85
CA GLN A 12 -5.44 -2.24 28.07
C GLN A 12 -4.12 -1.54 28.45
N GLN A 13 -2.98 -2.25 28.35
CA GLN A 13 -1.66 -1.67 28.60
C GLN A 13 -1.32 -0.56 27.60
N LEU A 14 -1.62 -0.77 26.31
CA LEU A 14 -1.45 0.24 25.26
C LEU A 14 -2.25 1.51 25.55
N HIS A 15 -3.55 1.37 25.84
CA HIS A 15 -4.39 2.53 26.14
C HIS A 15 -3.92 3.27 27.38
N ALA A 16 -3.57 2.57 28.46
CA ALA A 16 -3.02 3.19 29.67
C ALA A 16 -1.70 3.94 29.39
N LEU A 17 -0.82 3.38 28.54
CA LEU A 17 0.41 4.03 28.13
C LEU A 17 0.13 5.30 27.31
N TRP A 18 -0.78 5.25 26.34
CA TRP A 18 -1.14 6.41 25.53
C TRP A 18 -1.85 7.51 26.31
N GLU A 19 -2.66 7.16 27.31
CA GLU A 19 -3.26 8.13 28.23
C GLU A 19 -2.19 8.84 29.08
N ALA A 20 -1.24 8.08 29.64
CA ALA A 20 -0.19 8.63 30.48
C ALA A 20 0.89 9.39 29.67
N LYS A 21 1.19 8.92 28.46
CA LYS A 21 2.27 9.42 27.60
C LYS A 21 1.81 9.53 26.14
N PRO A 22 1.02 10.55 25.77
CA PRO A 22 0.40 10.64 24.45
C PRO A 22 1.35 10.69 23.25
N TRP A 23 2.64 11.03 23.45
CA TRP A 23 3.65 11.01 22.39
C TRP A 23 4.09 9.59 21.99
N THR A 24 3.77 8.59 22.82
CA THR A 24 4.00 7.17 22.52
C THR A 24 2.88 6.56 21.69
N ARG A 25 1.90 7.36 21.23
CA ARG A 25 0.87 6.92 20.28
C ARG A 25 1.33 7.20 18.85
N PRO A 26 1.31 6.21 17.94
CA PRO A 26 1.68 6.45 16.55
C PRO A 26 0.71 7.43 15.90
N ARG A 27 1.16 8.06 14.81
CA ARG A 27 0.35 8.97 14.00
C ARG A 27 0.55 8.65 12.52
N PRO A 28 -0.46 8.94 11.68
CA PRO A 28 -0.27 8.97 10.24
C PRO A 28 0.91 9.90 9.86
N CYS A 29 1.73 9.45 8.92
CA CYS A 29 2.87 10.16 8.35
C CYS A 29 2.47 11.16 7.26
N GLY A 30 1.36 10.89 6.56
CA GLY A 30 0.95 11.65 5.38
C GLY A 30 2.00 11.59 4.27
N LEU A 31 2.22 12.71 3.58
CA LEU A 31 3.19 12.80 2.48
C LEU A 31 4.63 13.10 2.93
N SER A 32 4.90 13.01 4.24
CA SER A 32 6.26 13.16 4.77
C SER A 32 7.11 11.96 4.35
N SER A 33 8.41 12.16 4.13
CA SER A 33 9.31 11.02 3.94
C SER A 33 9.22 10.09 5.16
N SER A 34 9.06 8.80 4.93
CA SER A 34 8.94 7.79 5.98
C SER A 34 9.90 6.63 5.72
N MET A 35 10.15 5.83 6.75
CA MET A 35 10.98 4.63 6.64
C MET A 35 10.43 3.54 7.55
N GLY A 36 10.34 2.32 7.02
CA GLY A 36 10.00 1.12 7.75
C GLY A 36 11.10 0.66 8.71
N TYR A 37 10.74 0.38 9.98
CA TYR A 37 11.66 -0.11 11.01
C TYR A 37 11.20 -1.46 11.58
N GLY A 38 10.85 -2.39 10.69
CA GLY A 38 10.31 -3.70 11.07
C GLY A 38 11.14 -4.43 12.13
N ASP A 39 10.45 -4.90 13.18
CA ASP A 39 11.05 -5.60 14.31
C ASP A 39 10.27 -6.88 14.61
N ARG A 40 10.78 -8.01 14.10
CA ARG A 40 10.22 -9.34 14.34
C ARG A 40 10.46 -9.86 15.76
N LEU A 41 11.40 -9.29 16.48
CA LEU A 41 11.85 -9.81 17.77
C LEU A 41 11.21 -9.05 18.94
N GLY A 42 10.73 -7.83 18.72
CA GLY A 42 10.26 -6.92 19.77
C GLY A 42 11.40 -6.34 20.62
N LEU A 43 12.63 -6.39 20.11
CA LEU A 43 13.85 -6.00 20.83
C LEU A 43 14.72 -4.99 20.07
N ALA A 44 14.45 -4.77 18.78
CA ALA A 44 15.27 -3.94 17.90
C ALA A 44 14.87 -2.46 17.97
N THR A 45 13.61 -2.14 18.27
CA THR A 45 13.11 -0.75 18.25
C THR A 45 13.94 0.24 19.09
N PRO A 46 14.43 -0.08 20.30
CA PRO A 46 15.32 0.83 21.03
C PRO A 46 16.62 1.14 20.26
N GLY A 47 17.16 0.14 19.54
CA GLY A 47 18.31 0.31 18.66
C GLY A 47 17.99 1.15 17.42
N HIS A 48 16.83 0.92 16.81
CA HIS A 48 16.31 1.72 15.71
C HIS A 48 16.20 3.20 16.08
N ILE A 49 15.58 3.52 17.23
CA ILE A 49 15.46 4.89 17.72
C ILE A 49 16.83 5.54 17.91
N ARG A 50 17.77 4.84 18.59
CA ARG A 50 19.13 5.37 18.79
C ARG A 50 19.86 5.65 17.48
N ALA A 51 19.75 4.75 16.50
CA ALA A 51 20.37 4.94 15.20
C ALA A 51 19.75 6.14 14.46
N HIS A 52 18.42 6.19 14.42
CA HIS A 52 17.63 7.25 13.80
C HIS A 52 18.00 8.64 14.36
N CYS A 53 18.09 8.77 15.69
CA CYS A 53 18.49 10.01 16.33
C CYS A 53 19.96 10.37 16.11
N ARG A 54 20.86 9.37 16.19
CA ARG A 54 22.30 9.61 16.04
C ARG A 54 22.67 10.19 14.68
N VAL A 55 21.91 9.87 13.64
CA VAL A 55 22.13 10.42 12.29
C VAL A 55 21.27 11.66 11.98
N GLY A 56 20.48 12.16 12.94
CA GLY A 56 19.73 13.41 12.81
C GLY A 56 18.51 13.32 11.88
N LEU A 57 17.79 12.19 11.87
CA LEU A 57 16.65 11.96 10.97
C LEU A 57 15.29 12.41 11.54
N GLU A 58 15.20 12.80 12.81
CA GLU A 58 13.94 13.01 13.54
C GLU A 58 13.04 14.10 12.94
N ALA A 59 13.65 15.06 12.24
CA ALA A 59 12.97 16.16 11.55
C ALA A 59 12.84 15.94 10.02
N ARG A 60 13.31 14.80 9.49
CA ARG A 60 13.42 14.55 8.05
C ARG A 60 12.67 13.30 7.60
N VAL A 61 12.64 12.27 8.44
CA VAL A 61 12.04 10.98 8.11
C VAL A 61 11.18 10.54 9.29
N THR A 62 9.90 10.30 9.05
CA THR A 62 9.02 9.72 10.08
C THR A 62 9.27 8.21 10.16
N PRO A 63 9.74 7.68 11.29
CA PRO A 63 9.96 6.24 11.42
C PRO A 63 8.64 5.49 11.65
N LEU A 64 8.47 4.36 10.96
CA LEU A 64 7.39 3.40 11.19
C LEU A 64 7.89 2.31 12.16
N PHE A 65 7.94 2.61 13.46
CA PHE A 65 8.52 1.71 14.47
C PHE A 65 7.73 0.44 14.72
N ALA A 66 6.40 0.49 14.57
CA ALA A 66 5.55 -0.69 14.59
C ALA A 66 5.25 -1.11 13.15
N GLN A 67 6.12 -1.91 12.55
CA GLN A 67 5.89 -2.47 11.22
C GLN A 67 6.05 -3.98 11.27
N GLN A 68 5.00 -4.71 10.92
CA GLN A 68 5.05 -6.14 10.66
C GLN A 68 3.96 -6.57 9.70
N SER A 69 4.29 -7.55 8.85
CA SER A 69 3.33 -8.18 7.96
C SER A 69 2.50 -9.26 8.64
N GLY A 70 1.32 -9.56 8.07
CA GLY A 70 0.50 -10.67 8.55
C GLY A 70 1.24 -12.02 8.55
N ARG A 71 2.07 -12.25 7.54
CA ARG A 71 2.92 -13.44 7.42
C ARG A 71 3.94 -13.54 8.55
N GLU A 72 4.53 -12.41 8.96
CA GLU A 72 5.50 -12.40 10.06
C GLU A 72 4.83 -12.62 11.40
N MET A 73 3.74 -11.89 11.67
CA MET A 73 2.94 -12.02 12.91
C MET A 73 2.50 -13.46 13.16
N GLU A 74 2.00 -14.11 12.11
CA GLU A 74 1.64 -15.53 12.15
C GLU A 74 2.84 -16.43 12.49
N ARG A 75 3.94 -16.30 11.74
CA ARG A 75 5.12 -17.18 11.88
C ARG A 75 5.78 -17.11 13.25
N ILE A 76 5.80 -15.93 13.85
CA ILE A 76 6.45 -15.69 15.14
C ILE A 76 5.46 -15.71 16.32
N GLY A 77 4.16 -15.83 16.05
CA GLY A 77 3.12 -15.87 17.08
C GLY A 77 2.92 -14.53 17.82
N ARG A 78 3.17 -13.39 17.17
CA ARG A 78 2.93 -12.06 17.76
C ARG A 78 1.62 -11.48 17.23
N SER A 79 0.81 -10.92 18.14
CA SER A 79 -0.41 -10.20 17.78
C SER A 79 -0.11 -8.73 17.43
N PRO A 80 -0.98 -8.04 16.67
CA PRO A 80 -0.83 -6.62 16.38
C PRO A 80 -0.62 -5.76 17.64
N ALA A 81 -1.35 -6.04 18.73
CA ALA A 81 -1.20 -5.34 20.01
C ALA A 81 0.20 -5.52 20.62
N ALA A 82 0.80 -6.71 20.49
CA ALA A 82 2.18 -6.94 20.97
C ALA A 82 3.19 -6.12 20.16
N VAL A 83 3.04 -6.09 18.83
CA VAL A 83 3.88 -5.27 17.93
C VAL A 83 3.83 -3.80 18.31
N MET A 84 2.62 -3.27 18.48
CA MET A 84 2.40 -1.88 18.85
C MET A 84 2.97 -1.55 20.22
N LEU A 85 2.76 -2.43 21.22
CA LEU A 85 3.18 -2.19 22.59
C LEU A 85 4.70 -2.14 22.73
N ASP A 86 5.41 -3.04 22.05
CA ASP A 86 6.87 -3.04 22.07
C ASP A 86 7.45 -1.76 21.44
N ALA A 87 6.84 -1.27 20.35
CA ALA A 87 7.23 0.00 19.73
C ALA A 87 6.93 1.21 20.63
N ALA A 88 5.74 1.27 21.23
CA ALA A 88 5.33 2.36 22.11
C ALA A 88 6.20 2.42 23.39
N ARG A 89 6.53 1.26 23.98
CA ARG A 89 7.46 1.17 25.11
C ARG A 89 8.87 1.58 24.74
N ALA A 90 9.36 1.19 23.56
CA ALA A 90 10.67 1.65 23.10
C ALA A 90 10.72 3.18 22.93
N ALA A 91 9.65 3.79 22.39
CA ALA A 91 9.53 5.24 22.29
C ALA A 91 9.47 5.92 23.68
N GLU A 92 8.77 5.32 24.63
CA GLU A 92 8.74 5.74 26.04
C GLU A 92 10.13 5.70 26.68
N GLU A 93 10.82 4.56 26.60
CA GLU A 93 12.14 4.32 27.20
C GLU A 93 13.21 5.26 26.65
N ALA A 94 13.12 5.58 25.35
CA ALA A 94 14.04 6.50 24.69
C ALA A 94 13.67 7.98 24.86
N ASP A 95 12.55 8.29 25.50
CA ASP A 95 11.91 9.62 25.50
C ASP A 95 11.81 10.22 24.08
N TYR A 96 11.48 9.39 23.09
CA TYR A 96 11.35 9.82 21.70
C TYR A 96 10.05 10.59 21.52
N ARG A 97 10.14 11.92 21.44
CA ARG A 97 8.98 12.84 21.39
C ARG A 97 8.62 13.34 19.99
N HIS A 98 9.33 12.88 18.97
CA HIS A 98 9.03 13.20 17.57
C HIS A 98 7.91 12.28 17.04
N PRO A 99 7.23 12.67 15.94
CA PRO A 99 6.25 11.80 15.30
C PRO A 99 6.86 10.46 14.87
N TRP A 100 6.07 9.40 14.97
CA TRP A 100 6.36 8.06 14.45
C TRP A 100 5.04 7.39 14.06
N GLY A 101 5.11 6.39 13.17
CA GLY A 101 3.93 5.71 12.64
C GLY A 101 3.94 4.20 12.85
N ALA A 102 2.83 3.56 12.52
CA ALA A 102 2.64 2.12 12.63
C ALA A 102 2.04 1.55 11.35
N ASP A 103 2.76 0.66 10.68
CA ASP A 103 2.43 0.06 9.39
C ASP A 103 2.01 -1.42 9.53
N ALA A 104 0.75 -1.66 9.21
CA ALA A 104 0.17 -2.99 9.04
C ALA A 104 0.55 -3.48 7.65
N ASP A 105 1.67 -4.19 7.59
CA ASP A 105 2.35 -4.48 6.32
C ASP A 105 1.73 -5.69 5.58
N HIS A 106 1.69 -5.68 4.25
CA HIS A 106 1.12 -6.76 3.42
C HIS A 106 -0.22 -7.37 3.92
N MET A 107 -1.20 -6.53 4.26
CA MET A 107 -2.53 -6.97 4.68
C MET A 107 -3.34 -7.49 3.48
N LYS A 108 -3.91 -8.69 3.63
CA LYS A 108 -4.64 -9.41 2.57
C LYS A 108 -6.13 -9.58 2.86
N SER A 109 -6.56 -9.43 4.11
CA SER A 109 -7.93 -9.69 4.52
C SER A 109 -8.48 -8.67 5.52
N GLU A 110 -9.82 -8.62 5.57
CA GLU A 110 -10.59 -7.77 6.48
C GLU A 110 -10.31 -8.10 7.95
N GLU A 111 -10.08 -9.37 8.28
CA GLU A 111 -9.78 -9.82 9.64
C GLU A 111 -8.41 -9.30 10.11
N GLN A 112 -7.41 -9.35 9.24
CA GLN A 112 -6.07 -8.84 9.55
C GLN A 112 -6.12 -7.33 9.78
N ILE A 113 -6.82 -6.62 8.89
CA ILE A 113 -7.05 -5.18 9.00
C ILE A 113 -7.77 -4.83 10.30
N ALA A 114 -8.84 -5.57 10.64
CA ALA A 114 -9.63 -5.31 11.83
C ALA A 114 -8.79 -5.42 13.12
N ALA A 115 -7.94 -6.44 13.22
CA ALA A 115 -7.07 -6.62 14.37
C ALA A 115 -5.96 -5.54 14.44
N CYS A 116 -5.45 -5.06 13.30
CA CYS A 116 -4.50 -3.95 13.28
C CYS A 116 -5.16 -2.60 13.63
N LEU A 117 -6.39 -2.36 13.16
CA LEU A 117 -7.20 -1.20 13.55
C LEU A 117 -7.42 -1.17 15.06
N GLU A 118 -7.80 -2.31 15.66
CA GLU A 118 -8.00 -2.43 17.11
C GLU A 118 -6.72 -2.15 17.89
N ALA A 119 -5.56 -2.55 17.37
CA ALA A 119 -4.26 -2.26 17.97
C ALA A 119 -3.75 -0.82 17.72
N GLY A 120 -4.47 -0.02 16.92
CA GLY A 120 -4.16 1.38 16.66
C GLY A 120 -3.10 1.63 15.58
N PHE A 121 -2.95 0.72 14.60
CA PHE A 121 -2.13 0.97 13.42
C PHE A 121 -2.65 2.17 12.61
N THR A 122 -1.75 2.94 12.01
CA THR A 122 -2.07 4.21 11.33
C THR A 122 -1.72 4.23 9.85
N PHE A 123 -1.01 3.21 9.39
CA PHE A 123 -0.58 3.00 8.02
C PHE A 123 -0.95 1.57 7.64
N PHE A 124 -1.54 1.37 6.47
CA PHE A 124 -1.97 0.07 5.98
C PHE A 124 -1.39 -0.19 4.59
N THR A 125 -0.58 -1.23 4.48
CA THR A 125 -0.05 -1.70 3.19
C THR A 125 -0.93 -2.84 2.71
N LEU A 126 -1.76 -2.59 1.70
CA LEU A 126 -2.64 -3.59 1.13
C LEU A 126 -1.93 -4.37 0.03
N ASP A 127 -1.98 -5.69 0.15
CA ASP A 127 -1.35 -6.62 -0.77
C ASP A 127 -2.42 -7.48 -1.50
N PRO A 128 -2.79 -7.10 -2.74
CA PRO A 128 -3.71 -7.86 -3.57
C PRO A 128 -3.01 -8.89 -4.47
N SER A 129 -1.74 -9.26 -4.21
CA SER A 129 -0.92 -10.16 -5.05
C SER A 129 -1.64 -11.45 -5.46
N ALA A 130 -2.45 -12.03 -4.56
CA ALA A 130 -3.21 -13.25 -4.83
C ALA A 130 -4.22 -13.14 -6.00
N LEU A 131 -4.56 -11.91 -6.42
CA LEU A 131 -5.48 -11.62 -7.53
C LEU A 131 -4.76 -11.07 -8.76
N ILE A 132 -3.43 -10.94 -8.71
CA ILE A 132 -2.64 -10.55 -9.87
C ILE A 132 -2.46 -11.77 -10.77
N ARG A 133 -2.89 -11.65 -12.02
CA ARG A 133 -2.82 -12.73 -13.02
C ARG A 133 -1.53 -12.67 -13.81
N GLU A 134 -0.44 -13.05 -13.18
CA GLU A 134 0.89 -12.99 -13.78
C GLU A 134 1.00 -13.78 -15.09
N GLU A 135 0.24 -14.86 -15.24
CA GLU A 135 0.25 -15.64 -16.47
C GLU A 135 -0.20 -14.84 -17.69
N ALA A 136 -1.04 -13.81 -17.48
CA ALA A 136 -1.55 -12.95 -18.55
C ALA A 136 -0.47 -12.01 -19.11
N GLU A 137 0.67 -11.82 -18.45
CA GLU A 137 1.80 -11.08 -19.01
C GLU A 137 2.44 -11.82 -20.20
N GLY A 138 2.47 -13.15 -20.14
CA GLY A 138 3.07 -14.01 -21.18
C GLY A 138 2.12 -14.40 -22.33
N TRP A 139 0.88 -13.94 -22.34
CA TRP A 139 -0.10 -14.34 -23.37
C TRP A 139 0.17 -13.69 -24.72
N SER A 140 -0.14 -14.41 -25.81
CA SER A 140 -0.21 -13.82 -27.15
C SER A 140 -1.27 -12.71 -27.19
N GLU A 141 -1.09 -11.75 -28.11
CA GLU A 141 -2.06 -10.66 -28.26
C GLU A 141 -3.47 -11.15 -28.60
N GLU A 142 -3.58 -12.19 -29.44
CA GLU A 142 -4.86 -12.81 -29.77
C GLU A 142 -5.55 -13.34 -28.50
N ARG A 143 -4.81 -14.05 -27.64
CA ARG A 143 -5.34 -14.56 -26.37
C ARG A 143 -5.76 -13.42 -25.43
N VAL A 144 -4.98 -12.33 -25.36
CA VAL A 144 -5.35 -11.14 -24.57
C VAL A 144 -6.65 -10.53 -25.08
N ARG A 145 -6.78 -10.30 -26.38
CA ARG A 145 -8.00 -9.72 -26.97
C ARG A 145 -9.21 -10.61 -26.68
N SER A 146 -9.11 -11.91 -26.90
CA SER A 146 -10.20 -12.86 -26.62
C SER A 146 -10.58 -12.90 -25.14
N ALA A 147 -9.60 -13.00 -24.24
CA ALA A 147 -9.85 -13.05 -22.80
C ALA A 147 -10.41 -11.74 -22.24
N TYR A 148 -9.98 -10.60 -22.79
CA TYR A 148 -10.52 -9.30 -22.40
C TYR A 148 -11.99 -9.15 -22.82
N VAL A 149 -12.36 -9.60 -24.02
CA VAL A 149 -13.77 -9.61 -24.46
C VAL A 149 -14.64 -10.47 -23.53
N GLU A 150 -14.11 -11.61 -23.07
CA GLU A 150 -14.78 -12.45 -22.08
C GLU A 150 -14.93 -11.74 -20.72
N LEU A 151 -13.85 -11.11 -20.23
CA LEU A 151 -13.85 -10.34 -18.98
C LEU A 151 -14.89 -9.20 -19.00
N VAL A 152 -14.96 -8.43 -20.10
CA VAL A 152 -15.96 -7.36 -20.26
C VAL A 152 -17.37 -7.94 -20.30
N ARG A 153 -17.56 -9.11 -20.91
CA ARG A 153 -18.88 -9.77 -20.94
C ARG A 153 -19.30 -10.25 -19.55
N SER A 154 -18.39 -10.82 -18.77
CA SER A 154 -18.69 -11.37 -17.44
C SER A 154 -18.81 -10.29 -16.36
N GLU A 155 -18.03 -9.21 -16.47
CA GLU A 155 -17.92 -8.16 -15.44
C GLU A 155 -18.08 -6.76 -16.07
N SER A 156 -19.11 -6.59 -16.90
CA SER A 156 -19.36 -5.37 -17.67
C SER A 156 -19.38 -4.10 -16.79
N SER A 157 -19.98 -4.15 -15.60
CA SER A 157 -20.02 -3.01 -14.67
C SER A 157 -18.63 -2.49 -14.24
N ARG A 158 -17.61 -3.35 -14.28
CA ARG A 158 -16.23 -3.03 -13.91
C ARG A 158 -15.39 -2.61 -15.11
N TYR A 159 -15.49 -3.37 -16.20
CA TYR A 159 -14.54 -3.27 -17.33
C TYR A 159 -15.10 -2.64 -18.61
N GLN A 160 -16.42 -2.42 -18.72
CA GLN A 160 -16.99 -1.72 -19.87
C GLN A 160 -16.34 -0.35 -20.02
N GLY A 161 -15.79 -0.05 -21.20
CA GLY A 161 -15.13 1.23 -21.47
C GLY A 161 -13.69 1.35 -20.91
N PHE A 162 -13.09 0.28 -20.36
CA PHE A 162 -11.77 0.36 -19.71
C PHE A 162 -10.68 0.83 -20.67
N VAL A 163 -10.60 0.22 -21.85
CA VAL A 163 -9.60 0.60 -22.87
C VAL A 163 -9.81 2.04 -23.31
N GLU A 164 -11.05 2.47 -23.57
CA GLU A 164 -11.37 3.82 -24.00
C GLU A 164 -10.98 4.87 -22.96
N ARG A 165 -11.26 4.60 -21.67
CA ARG A 165 -10.90 5.49 -20.54
C ARG A 165 -9.39 5.71 -20.41
N HIS A 166 -8.59 4.71 -20.75
CA HIS A 166 -7.13 4.78 -20.65
C HIS A 166 -6.43 5.02 -22.01
N SER A 167 -7.16 4.97 -23.13
CA SER A 167 -6.63 5.31 -24.46
C SER A 167 -6.62 6.83 -24.72
N ALA A 168 -7.44 7.60 -24.00
CA ALA A 168 -7.53 9.07 -24.14
C ALA A 168 -6.31 9.83 -23.58
N LEU A 169 -5.25 9.13 -23.18
CA LEU A 169 -4.12 9.64 -22.38
C LEU A 169 -3.09 10.49 -23.14
N ASP A 170 -3.34 10.85 -24.40
CA ASP A 170 -2.49 11.75 -25.21
C ASP A 170 -2.99 13.20 -25.27
N ARG A 171 -4.22 13.51 -24.80
CA ARG A 171 -4.81 14.85 -24.96
C ARG A 171 -4.88 15.70 -23.70
N GLU A 172 -4.88 15.09 -22.53
CA GLU A 172 -4.84 15.81 -21.27
C GLU A 172 -3.41 15.82 -20.75
N GLY A 173 -2.68 16.89 -21.13
CA GLY A 173 -1.40 17.22 -20.53
C GLY A 173 -1.48 17.11 -19.01
N ILE A 174 -0.43 16.55 -18.42
CA ILE A 174 -0.21 16.43 -16.98
C ILE A 174 -0.23 17.86 -16.40
N HIS A 175 -1.41 18.37 -16.07
CA HIS A 175 -1.64 19.65 -15.42
C HIS A 175 -2.31 19.40 -14.06
N GLY A 176 -1.71 18.51 -13.27
CA GLY A 176 -1.83 18.56 -11.82
C GLY A 176 -0.76 19.51 -11.26
N PRO A 177 -0.96 20.12 -10.08
CA PRO A 177 -0.06 21.11 -9.48
C PRO A 177 1.27 20.53 -8.97
N VAL A 178 1.68 19.36 -9.46
CA VAL A 178 3.02 18.84 -9.26
C VAL A 178 3.86 19.34 -10.41
N GLY A 179 4.65 20.37 -10.15
CA GLY A 179 5.72 20.81 -11.05
C GLY A 179 6.74 19.71 -11.23
N LEU A 180 6.42 18.70 -12.04
CA LEU A 180 7.41 17.84 -12.66
C LEU A 180 8.08 18.66 -13.75
N ALA A 181 9.08 19.40 -13.31
CA ALA A 181 10.10 19.97 -14.13
C ALA A 181 10.58 18.90 -15.13
N ARG A 182 10.29 19.11 -16.42
CA ARG A 182 10.96 18.47 -17.56
C ARG A 182 11.27 16.99 -17.35
N GLU A 183 10.24 16.14 -17.37
CA GLU A 183 10.49 14.71 -17.47
C GLU A 183 11.21 14.41 -18.79
N THR A 184 12.34 13.70 -18.67
CA THR A 184 13.13 13.24 -19.80
C THR A 184 12.25 12.48 -20.80
N PRO A 185 12.20 12.89 -22.08
CA PRO A 185 11.31 12.33 -23.09
C PRO A 185 11.40 10.81 -23.28
N GLN A 186 12.42 10.11 -22.77
CA GLN A 186 12.81 8.79 -23.25
C GLN A 186 11.95 7.61 -22.74
N ALA A 187 11.37 7.68 -21.52
CA ALA A 187 10.53 6.61 -20.99
C ALA A 187 9.10 6.69 -21.55
N LEU A 188 8.50 7.89 -21.56
CA LEU A 188 7.25 8.17 -22.27
C LEU A 188 7.41 8.03 -23.80
N ALA A 189 8.60 8.28 -24.36
CA ALA A 189 8.84 8.07 -25.79
C ALA A 189 8.65 6.61 -26.20
N ARG A 190 9.02 5.62 -25.38
CA ARG A 190 8.84 4.21 -25.79
C ARG A 190 7.37 3.81 -25.88
N GLU A 191 6.52 4.28 -24.96
CA GLU A 191 5.07 4.05 -25.03
C GLU A 191 4.40 4.94 -26.10
N SER A 192 4.91 6.15 -26.32
CA SER A 192 4.49 7.06 -27.40
C SER A 192 4.91 6.58 -28.80
N LEU A 193 5.85 5.63 -28.89
CA LEU A 193 6.29 4.99 -30.14
C LEU A 193 5.44 3.76 -30.50
N LEU A 194 4.57 3.29 -29.60
CA LEU A 194 3.69 2.15 -29.89
C LEU A 194 2.58 2.56 -30.87
N ALA A 195 2.24 1.65 -31.77
CA ALA A 195 1.05 1.83 -32.61
C ALA A 195 -0.21 1.86 -31.73
N PRO A 196 -1.28 2.59 -32.12
CA PRO A 196 -2.50 2.66 -31.32
C PRO A 196 -3.11 1.30 -30.95
N GLU A 197 -2.96 0.30 -31.81
CA GLU A 197 -3.42 -1.07 -31.57
C GLU A 197 -2.59 -1.80 -30.50
N GLU A 198 -1.28 -1.56 -30.44
CA GLU A 198 -0.38 -2.11 -29.42
C GLU A 198 -0.71 -1.52 -28.04
N VAL A 199 -1.00 -0.22 -27.98
CA VAL A 199 -1.45 0.46 -26.75
C VAL A 199 -2.78 -0.14 -26.26
N GLN A 200 -3.76 -0.33 -27.14
CA GLN A 200 -5.03 -0.95 -26.75
C GLN A 200 -4.82 -2.36 -26.20
N THR A 201 -3.99 -3.16 -26.86
CA THR A 201 -3.67 -4.52 -26.42
C THR A 201 -2.95 -4.53 -25.07
N ALA A 202 -2.03 -3.58 -24.83
CA ALA A 202 -1.39 -3.40 -23.53
C ALA A 202 -2.39 -3.03 -22.43
N LEU A 203 -3.35 -2.14 -22.71
CA LEU A 203 -4.42 -1.78 -21.77
C LEU A 203 -5.33 -2.98 -21.44
N MET A 204 -5.69 -3.78 -22.44
CA MET A 204 -6.44 -5.03 -22.23
C MET A 204 -5.67 -6.00 -21.33
N ARG A 205 -4.36 -6.14 -21.55
CA ARG A 205 -3.48 -6.97 -20.72
C ARG A 205 -3.43 -6.46 -19.28
N ILE A 206 -3.28 -5.15 -19.08
CA ILE A 206 -3.27 -4.54 -17.74
C ILE A 206 -4.61 -4.80 -17.02
N ALA A 207 -5.75 -4.70 -17.72
CA ALA A 207 -7.05 -5.04 -17.14
C ALA A 207 -7.11 -6.49 -16.67
N LEU A 208 -6.57 -7.42 -17.48
CA LEU A 208 -6.53 -8.84 -17.14
C LEU A 208 -5.57 -9.14 -15.98
N VAL A 209 -4.41 -8.49 -15.93
CA VAL A 209 -3.38 -8.75 -14.92
C VAL A 209 -3.75 -8.12 -13.57
N TYR A 210 -4.16 -6.86 -13.56
CA TYR A 210 -4.30 -6.06 -12.33
C TYR A 210 -5.75 -5.69 -11.97
N GLY A 211 -6.71 -5.87 -12.88
CA GLY A 211 -8.09 -5.38 -12.69
C GLY A 211 -8.74 -5.91 -11.41
N ALA A 212 -8.69 -7.22 -11.20
CA ALA A 212 -9.25 -7.86 -10.01
C ALA A 212 -8.54 -7.39 -8.73
N ALA A 213 -7.21 -7.23 -8.78
CA ALA A 213 -6.41 -6.73 -7.66
C ALA A 213 -6.81 -5.30 -7.25
N VAL A 214 -6.98 -4.39 -8.23
CA VAL A 214 -7.41 -3.01 -7.98
C VAL A 214 -8.81 -2.96 -7.35
N HIS A 215 -9.74 -3.77 -7.83
CA HIS A 215 -11.08 -3.85 -7.24
C HIS A 215 -11.04 -4.38 -5.80
N ARG A 216 -10.19 -5.37 -5.52
CA ARG A 216 -10.03 -5.89 -4.16
C ARG A 216 -9.45 -4.85 -3.20
N VAL A 217 -8.48 -4.05 -3.66
CA VAL A 217 -7.96 -2.92 -2.87
C VAL A 217 -9.09 -1.95 -2.54
N ALA A 218 -9.96 -1.62 -3.50
CA ALA A 218 -11.08 -0.72 -3.24
C ALA A 218 -12.08 -1.30 -2.22
N GLU A 219 -12.34 -2.61 -2.25
CA GLU A 219 -13.16 -3.29 -1.23
C GLU A 219 -12.54 -3.18 0.17
N LEU A 220 -11.25 -3.51 0.31
CA LEU A 220 -10.52 -3.43 1.58
C LEU A 220 -10.39 -2.00 2.10
N TYR A 221 -10.20 -1.03 1.20
CA TYR A 221 -10.20 0.39 1.54
C TYR A 221 -11.57 0.85 2.06
N ASN A 222 -12.67 0.44 1.42
CA ASN A 222 -14.01 0.78 1.91
C ASN A 222 -14.28 0.17 3.29
N PHE A 223 -13.81 -1.06 3.51
CA PHE A 223 -13.86 -1.70 4.82
C PHE A 223 -13.05 -0.91 5.87
N LEU A 224 -11.81 -0.54 5.58
CA LEU A 224 -10.97 0.32 6.42
C LEU A 224 -11.70 1.63 6.77
N MET A 225 -12.18 2.34 5.77
CA MET A 225 -12.91 3.61 5.92
C MET A 225 -14.16 3.46 6.80
N SER A 226 -14.88 2.34 6.69
CA SER A 226 -16.09 2.10 7.49
C SER A 226 -15.81 1.89 8.99
N ARG A 227 -14.56 1.58 9.35
CA ARG A 227 -14.14 1.26 10.72
C ARG A 227 -13.15 2.26 11.30
N TRP A 228 -12.59 3.14 10.47
CA TRP A 228 -11.70 4.19 10.93
C TRP A 228 -12.47 5.23 11.75
N THR A 229 -12.03 5.46 12.98
CA THR A 229 -12.68 6.38 13.92
C THR A 229 -11.86 7.62 14.25
N ASP A 230 -10.57 7.64 13.88
CA ASP A 230 -9.70 8.78 14.14
C ASP A 230 -10.01 9.94 13.18
N PRO A 231 -10.10 11.19 13.65
CA PRO A 231 -10.30 12.34 12.77
C PRO A 231 -9.14 12.57 11.80
N VAL A 232 -7.93 12.11 12.12
CA VAL A 232 -6.78 12.16 11.21
C VAL A 232 -6.87 10.94 10.26
N PRO A 233 -6.83 11.14 8.92
CA PRO A 233 -6.86 10.02 7.99
C PRO A 233 -5.66 9.08 8.18
N PHE A 234 -5.89 7.77 8.05
CA PHE A 234 -4.82 6.79 7.95
C PHE A 234 -4.03 6.95 6.65
N ASP A 235 -2.82 6.41 6.64
CA ASP A 235 -2.04 6.24 5.42
C ASP A 235 -2.36 4.89 4.76
N LEU A 236 -2.43 4.89 3.42
CA LEU A 236 -2.67 3.69 2.64
C LEU A 236 -1.56 3.51 1.60
N GLU A 237 -0.85 2.39 1.68
CA GLU A 237 -0.01 1.91 0.59
C GLU A 237 -0.72 0.77 -0.15
N VAL A 238 -0.54 0.73 -1.46
CA VAL A 238 -0.94 -0.42 -2.29
C VAL A 238 0.33 -1.06 -2.83
N SER A 239 0.53 -2.34 -2.53
CA SER A 239 1.74 -3.06 -2.92
C SER A 239 1.47 -4.00 -4.09
N VAL A 240 2.26 -3.87 -5.15
CA VAL A 240 2.27 -4.78 -6.32
C VAL A 240 3.69 -5.24 -6.65
N ASP A 241 4.53 -5.30 -5.61
CA ASP A 241 5.96 -5.62 -5.65
C ASP A 241 6.25 -7.13 -5.62
N GLU A 242 5.42 -7.93 -4.92
CA GLU A 242 5.52 -9.40 -4.81
C GLU A 242 5.00 -10.14 -6.08
N THR A 243 5.19 -9.59 -7.28
CA THR A 243 4.86 -10.26 -8.56
C THR A 243 6.10 -10.87 -9.22
N SER A 244 6.02 -11.76 -10.22
CA SER A 244 7.23 -12.20 -10.95
C SER A 244 7.73 -11.21 -12.02
N THR A 245 6.82 -10.42 -12.60
CA THR A 245 7.09 -9.50 -13.71
C THR A 245 7.10 -8.04 -13.25
N PRO A 246 8.09 -7.22 -13.67
CA PRO A 246 8.12 -5.80 -13.33
C PRO A 246 6.85 -5.05 -13.73
N THR A 247 6.40 -4.15 -12.86
CA THR A 247 5.27 -3.26 -13.15
C THR A 247 5.71 -2.23 -14.20
N THR A 248 5.09 -2.24 -15.37
CA THR A 248 5.39 -1.26 -16.43
C THR A 248 4.93 0.15 -16.04
N PRO A 249 5.53 1.22 -16.59
CA PRO A 249 5.05 2.58 -16.37
C PRO A 249 3.57 2.78 -16.74
N LEU A 250 3.12 2.21 -17.87
CA LEU A 250 1.70 2.18 -18.23
C LEU A 250 0.84 1.49 -17.17
N ALA A 251 1.25 0.31 -16.69
CA ALA A 251 0.51 -0.42 -15.66
C ALA A 251 0.42 0.39 -14.36
N HIS A 252 1.54 0.96 -13.90
CA HIS A 252 1.58 1.85 -12.73
C HIS A 252 0.55 2.98 -12.88
N ARG A 253 0.57 3.71 -14.00
CA ARG A 253 -0.36 4.81 -14.27
C ARG A 253 -1.82 4.35 -14.27
N VAL A 254 -2.12 3.21 -14.90
CA VAL A 254 -3.49 2.66 -14.97
C VAL A 254 -3.98 2.23 -13.60
N ILE A 255 -3.15 1.54 -12.80
CA ILE A 255 -3.45 1.14 -11.42
C ILE A 255 -3.82 2.38 -10.58
N ALA A 256 -2.96 3.40 -10.58
CA ALA A 256 -3.20 4.62 -9.82
C ALA A 256 -4.49 5.34 -10.23
N ARG A 257 -4.78 5.42 -11.54
CA ARG A 257 -6.01 6.04 -12.05
C ARG A 257 -7.26 5.25 -11.69
N GLU A 258 -7.23 3.92 -11.79
CA GLU A 258 -8.39 3.10 -11.44
C GLU A 258 -8.65 3.12 -9.92
N LEU A 259 -7.61 3.11 -9.09
CA LEU A 259 -7.75 3.32 -7.65
C LEU A 259 -8.43 4.67 -7.34
N ALA A 260 -7.95 5.76 -7.96
CA ALA A 260 -8.56 7.07 -7.80
C ALA A 260 -10.00 7.12 -8.31
N ARG A 261 -10.30 6.49 -9.47
CA ARG A 261 -11.67 6.38 -10.02
C ARG A 261 -12.61 5.64 -9.08
N LEU A 262 -12.11 4.65 -8.36
CA LEU A 262 -12.86 3.89 -7.34
C LEU A 262 -12.93 4.60 -5.99
N GLY A 263 -12.42 5.84 -5.88
CA GLY A 263 -12.45 6.64 -4.66
C GLY A 263 -11.39 6.27 -3.63
N VAL A 264 -10.43 5.41 -3.99
CA VAL A 264 -9.32 5.02 -3.12
C VAL A 264 -8.30 6.15 -3.07
N ARG A 265 -7.97 6.61 -1.87
CA ARG A 265 -6.92 7.59 -1.63
C ARG A 265 -5.69 6.87 -1.10
N ILE A 266 -4.62 6.87 -1.89
CA ILE A 266 -3.34 6.24 -1.53
C ILE A 266 -2.34 7.30 -1.07
N THR A 267 -1.54 6.97 -0.07
CA THR A 267 -0.33 7.69 0.34
C THR A 267 0.83 7.30 -0.57
N SER A 268 0.95 6.01 -0.89
CA SER A 268 2.02 5.44 -1.73
C SER A 268 1.56 4.25 -2.56
N LEU A 269 2.34 3.92 -3.59
CA LEU A 269 2.22 2.71 -4.39
C LEU A 269 3.61 2.07 -4.45
N ALA A 270 3.71 0.78 -4.12
CA ALA A 270 4.95 0.02 -4.19
C ALA A 270 4.93 -0.88 -5.44
N PRO A 271 5.50 -0.45 -6.58
CA PRO A 271 5.59 -1.27 -7.79
C PRO A 271 6.75 -2.27 -7.71
N ARG A 272 6.68 -3.33 -8.52
CA ARG A 272 7.86 -4.16 -8.80
C ARG A 272 8.75 -3.45 -9.82
N PHE A 273 9.87 -2.91 -9.38
CA PHE A 273 10.86 -2.32 -10.28
C PHE A 273 11.60 -3.39 -11.11
N VAL A 274 12.27 -2.94 -12.17
CA VAL A 274 13.23 -3.78 -12.91
C VAL A 274 14.45 -4.08 -12.04
N GLY A 275 14.94 -5.32 -12.07
CA GLY A 275 16.09 -5.77 -11.29
C GLY A 275 15.86 -7.10 -10.61
#